data_AF-A0A969B018-F1
#
_entry.id   AF-A0A969B018-F1
#
_cell.length_a   1.000
_cell.length_b   1.000
_cell.length_c   1.000
_cell.angle_alpha   90.00
_cell.angle_beta   90.00
_cell.angle_gamma   90.00
#
_symmetry.space_group_name_H-M   'P 1'
#
loop_
_entity.id
_entity.type
_entity.pdbx_description
1 polymer ?
#
loop_
_entity_poly.entity_id
_entity_poly.type
_entity_poly.pdbx_seq_one_letter_code
_entity_poly.pdbx_strand_id
1 'polypeptide(L)'
;MLRLFDSNARNSFTTKLRKKRFRFFLNELTKLPRPLKILDIGGSQLFWDLMEYKEDDDVTIYLLNLRKQDVTRKNFESIIGDATDLSEFENNSFDLVFSNSVIEHLFTWKNQQK
;
A
#
# COMPACT_ATOMS: atom_id res chain seq x y z
N MET A 1 19.05 9.18 20.14
CA MET A 1 17.82 9.90 19.73
C MET A 1 16.79 8.83 19.30
N LEU A 2 15.61 8.81 19.91
CA LEU A 2 14.77 7.60 20.06
C LEU A 2 14.22 7.00 18.76
N ARG A 3 14.40 5.68 18.59
CA ARG A 3 13.80 4.76 17.59
C ARG A 3 12.25 4.66 17.63
N LEU A 4 11.54 5.59 18.26
CA LEU A 4 10.09 5.50 18.49
C LEU A 4 9.23 5.86 17.28
N PHE A 5 9.76 6.65 16.34
CA PHE A 5 9.05 7.14 15.16
C PHE A 5 9.48 6.48 13.85
N ASP A 6 10.43 5.54 13.91
CA ASP A 6 10.82 4.79 12.72
C ASP A 6 9.67 3.84 12.34
N SER A 7 9.00 4.15 11.24
CA SER A 7 7.89 3.39 10.67
C SER A 7 8.33 2.04 10.10
N ASN A 8 9.64 1.86 9.86
CA ASN A 8 10.23 0.62 9.38
C ASN A 8 10.68 -0.30 10.53
N ALA A 9 10.69 0.19 11.77
CA ALA A 9 10.99 -0.63 12.93
C ALA A 9 9.78 -1.49 13.32
N ARG A 10 9.95 -2.82 13.25
CA ARG A 10 8.94 -3.85 13.52
C ARG A 10 8.22 -3.71 14.88
N ASN A 11 8.85 -3.05 15.86
CA ASN A 11 8.34 -2.87 17.23
C ASN A 11 8.13 -1.40 17.65
N SER A 12 8.07 -0.44 16.73
CA SER A 12 7.75 0.95 17.10
C SER A 12 6.28 1.08 17.53
N PHE A 13 6.00 2.08 18.37
CA PHE A 13 4.63 2.39 18.80
C PHE A 13 3.72 2.67 17.61
N THR A 14 4.25 3.35 16.59
CA THR A 14 3.52 3.65 15.35
C THR A 14 3.13 2.39 14.58
N THR A 15 4.02 1.39 14.49
CA THR A 15 3.73 0.09 13.85
C THR A 15 2.62 -0.65 14.58
N LYS A 16 2.58 -0.64 15.92
CA LYS A 16 1.49 -1.28 16.69
C LYS A 16 0.12 -0.66 16.40
N LEU A 17 0.04 0.67 16.35
CA LEU A 17 -1.21 1.36 16.01
C LEU A 17 -1.63 1.11 14.56
N ARG A 18 -0.67 1.11 13.62
CA ARG A 18 -0.93 0.78 12.22
C ARG A 18 -1.46 -0.65 12.08
N LYS A 19 -0.84 -1.63 12.72
CA LYS A 19 -1.32 -3.03 12.75
C LYS A 19 -2.77 -3.14 13.21
N LYS A 20 -3.14 -2.43 14.29
CA LYS A 20 -4.52 -2.46 14.81
C LYS A 20 -5.54 -1.98 13.76
N ARG A 21 -5.25 -0.86 13.07
CA ARG A 21 -6.12 -0.35 12.00
C ARG A 21 -6.10 -1.27 10.77
N PHE A 22 -4.92 -1.76 10.40
CA PHE A 22 -4.75 -2.57 9.21
C PHE A 22 -5.46 -3.92 9.33
N ARG A 23 -5.54 -4.50 10.54
CA ARG A 23 -6.33 -5.71 10.77
C ARG A 23 -7.82 -5.53 10.47
N PHE A 24 -8.39 -4.35 10.72
CA PHE A 24 -9.75 -4.06 10.28
C PHE A 24 -9.84 -4.07 8.75
N PHE A 25 -8.91 -3.39 8.07
CA PHE A 25 -8.83 -3.41 6.60
C PHE A 25 -8.68 -4.83 6.03
N LEU A 26 -7.81 -5.67 6.60
CA LEU A 26 -7.66 -7.07 6.19
C LEU A 26 -8.96 -7.87 6.37
N ASN A 27 -9.72 -7.61 7.43
CA ASN A 27 -11.02 -8.28 7.63
C ASN A 27 -12.09 -7.82 6.64
N GLU A 28 -12.00 -6.61 6.10
CA GLU A 28 -12.91 -6.15 5.03
C GLU A 28 -12.48 -6.70 3.67
N LEU A 29 -11.16 -6.82 3.42
CA LEU A 29 -10.61 -7.40 2.19
C LEU A 29 -11.08 -8.84 1.93
N THR A 30 -11.37 -9.63 2.98
CA THR A 30 -11.88 -11.01 2.82
C THR A 30 -13.32 -11.07 2.33
N LYS A 31 -14.05 -9.95 2.35
CA LYS A 31 -15.45 -9.87 1.89
C LYS A 31 -15.58 -9.48 0.43
N LEU A 32 -14.48 -9.06 -0.20
CA LEU A 32 -14.47 -8.65 -1.60
C LEU A 32 -14.40 -9.87 -2.53
N PRO A 33 -15.00 -9.81 -3.73
CA PRO A 33 -14.93 -10.88 -4.71
C PRO A 33 -13.49 -11.17 -5.15
N ARG A 34 -13.28 -12.38 -5.67
CA ARG A 34 -12.00 -12.87 -6.20
C ARG A 34 -12.13 -13.20 -7.69
N PRO A 35 -11.04 -13.11 -8.48
CA PRO A 35 -9.72 -12.59 -8.10
C PRO A 35 -9.78 -11.08 -7.82
N LEU A 36 -8.91 -10.59 -6.93
CA LEU A 36 -8.89 -9.20 -6.47
C LEU A 36 -7.58 -8.51 -6.89
N LYS A 37 -7.69 -7.35 -7.54
CA LYS A 37 -6.57 -6.48 -7.89
C LYS A 37 -6.56 -5.23 -7.01
N ILE A 38 -5.49 -5.05 -6.27
CA ILE A 38 -5.29 -3.91 -5.37
C ILE A 38 -4.18 -3.02 -5.92
N LEU A 39 -4.44 -1.72 -6.06
CA LEU A 39 -3.40 -0.72 -6.29
C LEU A 39 -3.04 -0.05 -4.96
N ASP A 40 -1.81 -0.23 -4.49
CA ASP A 40 -1.25 0.44 -3.31
C ASP A 40 -0.41 1.65 -3.74
N ILE A 41 -0.95 2.84 -3.54
CA ILE A 41 -0.31 4.11 -3.86
C ILE A 41 0.74 4.43 -2.79
N GLY A 42 1.99 4.65 -3.20
CA GLY A 42 3.13 4.89 -2.32
C GLY A 42 3.59 3.64 -1.55
N GLY A 43 3.11 2.46 -1.95
CA GLY A 43 3.27 1.21 -1.25
C GLY A 43 4.67 0.61 -1.27
N SER A 44 4.87 -0.41 -0.43
CA SER A 44 6.02 -1.33 -0.46
C SER A 44 5.62 -2.70 0.10
N GLN A 45 6.22 -3.81 -0.37
CA GLN A 45 5.90 -5.14 0.17
C GLN A 45 6.25 -5.24 1.67
N LEU A 46 7.34 -4.59 2.09
CA LEU A 46 7.75 -4.55 3.49
C LEU A 46 6.64 -4.03 4.41
N PHE A 47 5.87 -3.02 3.98
CA PHE A 47 4.74 -2.51 4.76
C PHE A 47 3.69 -3.60 4.99
N TRP A 48 3.27 -4.31 3.94
CA TRP A 48 2.28 -5.39 4.03
C TRP A 48 2.77 -6.53 4.92
N ASP A 49 4.04 -6.91 4.79
CA ASP A 49 4.67 -7.94 5.62
C ASP A 49 4.73 -7.50 7.09
N LEU A 50 5.08 -6.24 7.36
CA LEU A 50 5.04 -5.66 8.70
C LEU A 50 3.62 -5.59 9.25
N MET A 51 2.60 -5.43 8.40
CA MET A 51 1.19 -5.44 8.79
C MET A 51 0.57 -6.84 8.88
N GLU A 52 1.40 -7.89 8.77
CA GLU A 52 0.99 -9.30 8.95
C GLU A 52 0.00 -9.77 7.87
N TYR A 53 0.08 -9.21 6.67
CA TYR A 53 -0.67 -9.70 5.50
C TYR A 53 -0.17 -11.08 5.08
N LYS A 54 -1.10 -12.04 5.01
CA LYS A 54 -0.83 -13.42 4.56
C LYS A 54 -1.04 -13.53 3.07
N GLU A 55 -0.29 -14.43 2.43
CA GLU A 55 -0.41 -14.68 0.99
C GLU A 55 -1.77 -15.26 0.65
N ASP A 56 -2.31 -14.75 -0.45
CA ASP A 56 -3.59 -15.14 -1.02
C ASP A 56 -3.38 -15.11 -2.54
N ASP A 57 -3.35 -16.29 -3.17
CA ASP A 57 -3.05 -16.45 -4.59
C ASP A 57 -4.12 -15.79 -5.48
N ASP A 58 -5.31 -15.52 -4.93
CA ASP A 58 -6.40 -14.83 -5.63
C ASP A 58 -6.34 -13.30 -5.45
N VAL A 59 -5.30 -12.76 -4.80
CA VAL A 59 -5.11 -11.32 -4.58
C VAL A 59 -3.79 -10.86 -5.18
N THR A 60 -3.84 -10.00 -6.19
CA THR A 60 -2.65 -9.33 -6.73
C THR A 60 -2.55 -7.91 -6.22
N ILE A 61 -1.39 -7.55 -5.64
CA ILE A 61 -1.12 -6.22 -5.09
C ILE A 61 -0.07 -5.50 -5.94
N TYR A 62 -0.49 -4.41 -6.57
CA TYR A 62 0.36 -3.55 -7.38
C TYR A 62 0.85 -2.38 -6.54
N LEU A 63 2.16 -2.31 -6.31
CA LEU A 63 2.83 -1.29 -5.52
C LEU A 63 3.27 -0.14 -6.44
N LEU A 64 2.49 0.93 -6.52
CA LEU A 64 2.85 2.13 -7.26
C LEU A 64 3.73 3.02 -6.39
N ASN A 65 4.94 3.31 -6.84
CA ASN A 65 5.83 4.21 -6.11
C ASN A 65 6.78 4.93 -7.07
N LEU A 66 7.38 6.05 -6.65
CA LEU A 66 8.32 6.82 -7.47
C LEU A 66 9.61 6.05 -7.79
N ARG A 67 9.86 4.94 -7.10
CA ARG A 67 11.02 4.05 -7.28
C ARG A 67 10.55 2.61 -7.26
N LYS A 68 11.26 1.74 -7.99
CA LYS A 68 11.03 0.29 -7.94
C LYS A 68 11.15 -0.19 -6.51
N GLN A 69 10.17 -1.00 -6.08
CA GLN A 69 10.17 -1.66 -4.79
C GLN A 69 10.69 -3.10 -4.96
N ASP A 70 11.45 -3.56 -3.97
CA ASP A 70 11.83 -4.96 -3.89
C ASP A 70 10.61 -5.81 -3.56
N VAL A 71 10.40 -6.84 -4.38
CA VAL A 71 9.28 -7.77 -4.25
C VAL A 71 9.85 -9.18 -4.23
N THR A 72 9.42 -9.98 -3.26
CA THR A 72 9.86 -11.37 -3.07
C THR A 72 8.69 -12.36 -3.11
N ARG A 73 7.46 -11.88 -2.93
CA ARG A 73 6.24 -12.70 -2.93
C ARG A 73 5.57 -12.64 -4.31
N LYS A 74 4.96 -13.74 -4.74
CA LYS A 74 4.46 -13.89 -6.12
C LYS A 74 3.27 -13.00 -6.43
N ASN A 75 2.48 -12.69 -5.41
CA ASN A 75 1.24 -11.96 -5.54
C ASN A 75 1.41 -10.43 -5.45
N PHE A 76 2.66 -9.95 -5.50
CA PHE A 76 3.00 -8.54 -5.53
C PHE A 76 3.68 -8.18 -6.86
N GLU A 77 3.39 -6.98 -7.35
CA GLU A 77 4.04 -6.39 -8.51
C GLU A 77 4.45 -4.96 -8.19
N SER A 78 5.66 -4.55 -8.54
CA SER A 78 6.09 -3.15 -8.37
C SER A 78 5.99 -2.37 -9.67
N ILE A 79 5.32 -1.22 -9.61
CA ILE A 79 5.16 -0.27 -10.71
C ILE A 79 5.84 1.05 -10.32
N ILE A 80 6.60 1.62 -11.26
CA ILE A 80 7.21 2.93 -11.08
C ILE A 80 6.26 3.96 -11.67
N GLY A 81 5.75 4.89 -10.85
CA GLY A 81 4.87 5.95 -11.32
C GLY A 81 4.56 6.99 -10.23
N ASP A 82 3.91 8.08 -10.63
CA ASP A 82 3.54 9.21 -9.77
C ASP A 82 2.07 9.10 -9.37
N ALA A 83 1.78 9.19 -8.07
CA ALA A 83 0.43 9.13 -7.54
C ALA A 83 -0.50 10.24 -8.09
N THR A 84 0.07 11.33 -8.60
CA THR A 84 -0.67 12.47 -9.17
C THR A 84 -0.90 12.37 -10.68
N ASP A 85 -0.44 11.28 -11.31
CA ASP A 85 -0.67 10.97 -12.71
C ASP A 85 -0.87 9.46 -12.89
N LEU A 86 -2.13 9.03 -12.90
CA LEU A 86 -2.54 7.64 -13.08
C LEU A 86 -3.00 7.35 -14.52
N SER A 87 -2.66 8.22 -15.48
CA SER A 87 -3.15 8.12 -16.86
C SER A 87 -2.67 6.88 -17.62
N GLU A 88 -1.64 6.20 -17.12
CA GLU A 88 -1.17 4.92 -17.66
C GLU A 88 -2.13 3.74 -17.38
N PHE A 89 -3.02 3.89 -16.39
CA PHE A 89 -3.98 2.86 -16.01
C PHE A 89 -5.34 3.08 -16.68
N GLU A 90 -5.94 2.00 -17.16
CA GLU A 90 -7.31 2.05 -17.65
C GLU A 90 -8.30 2.29 -16.50
N ASN A 91 -9.41 2.98 -16.79
CA ASN A 91 -10.46 3.19 -15.81
C ASN A 91 -11.01 1.85 -15.30
N ASN A 92 -11.19 1.74 -13.98
CA ASN A 92 -11.67 0.53 -13.29
C ASN A 92 -10.79 -0.72 -13.50
N SER A 93 -9.49 -0.56 -13.78
CA SER A 93 -8.56 -1.69 -13.91
C SER A 93 -8.19 -2.38 -12.59
N PHE A 94 -8.53 -1.75 -11.45
CA PHE A 94 -8.32 -2.26 -10.10
C PHE A 94 -9.64 -2.29 -9.33
N ASP A 95 -9.79 -3.29 -8.47
CA ASP A 95 -10.99 -3.47 -7.64
C ASP A 95 -10.94 -2.62 -6.36
N LEU A 96 -9.72 -2.35 -5.87
CA LEU A 96 -9.49 -1.54 -4.68
C LEU A 96 -8.22 -0.71 -4.82
N VAL A 97 -8.29 0.57 -4.41
CA VAL A 97 -7.13 1.43 -4.27
C VAL A 97 -6.87 1.67 -2.79
N PHE A 98 -5.65 1.38 -2.34
CA PHE A 98 -5.19 1.59 -0.99
C PHE A 98 -4.12 2.69 -0.98
N SER A 99 -4.13 3.53 0.06
CA SER A 99 -3.06 4.50 0.30
C SER A 99 -2.90 4.72 1.79
N ASN A 100 -1.66 4.69 2.27
CA ASN A 100 -1.34 5.00 3.66
C ASN A 100 -0.02 5.78 3.73
N SER A 101 -0.08 6.98 4.31
CA SER A 101 1.05 7.90 4.44
C SER A 101 1.63 8.40 3.10
N VAL A 102 0.76 8.88 2.20
CA VAL A 102 1.15 9.48 0.91
C VAL A 102 0.77 10.95 0.78
N ILE A 103 -0.43 11.32 1.23
CA ILE A 103 -1.00 12.66 0.99
C ILE A 103 -0.10 13.77 1.55
N GLU A 104 0.61 13.51 2.65
CA GLU A 104 1.57 14.41 3.26
C GLU A 104 2.80 14.69 2.38
N HIS A 105 3.11 13.81 1.43
CA HIS A 105 4.24 13.93 0.50
C HIS A 105 3.89 14.65 -0.80
N LEU A 106 2.63 15.06 -1.00
CA LEU A 106 2.24 15.84 -2.18
C LEU A 106 2.52 17.34 -2.03
N PHE A 107 2.84 17.79 -0.80
CA PHE A 107 3.26 19.13 -0.37
C PHE A 107 2.27 20.28 -0.62
N THR A 108 1.62 20.34 -1.77
CA THR A 108 0.73 21.44 -2.18
C THR A 108 -0.70 20.96 -2.34
N TRP A 109 -1.66 21.82 -1.99
CA TRP A 109 -3.08 21.56 -2.22
C TRP A 109 -3.38 21.22 -3.69
N LYS A 110 -2.76 21.94 -4.63
CA LYS A 110 -2.89 21.67 -6.06
C LYS A 110 -2.54 20.23 -6.42
N ASN A 111 -1.47 19.68 -5.84
CA ASN A 111 -1.08 18.29 -6.09
C ASN A 111 -2.03 17.30 -5.43
N GLN A 112 -2.61 17.64 -4.27
CA GLN A 112 -3.59 16.79 -3.58
C GLN A 112 -4.97 16.76 -4.26
N GLN A 113 -5.24 17.67 -5.21
CA GLN A 113 -6.46 17.71 -6.01
C GLN A 113 -6.36 17.01 -7.37
N LYS A 114 -5.15 16.55 -7.74
CA LYS A 114 -4.96 15.71 -8.92
C LYS A 114 -5.33 14.27 -8.57
#